data_AF-A0A087T0X0-F1
#
_entry.id   AF-A0A087T0X0-F1
#
_cell.length_a   1.000
_cell.length_b   1.000
_cell.length_c   1.000
_cell.angle_alpha   90.00
_cell.angle_beta   90.00
_cell.angle_gamma   90.00
#
_symmetry.space_group_name_H-M   'P 1'
#
loop_
_entity.id
_entity.type
_entity.pdbx_description
1 polymer ?
#
loop_
_entity_poly.entity_id
_entity_poly.type
_entity_poly.pdbx_seq_one_letter_code
_entity_poly.pdbx_strand_id
1 'polypeptide(L)'
;MTTSFDLKNGASLENCHTNFFALADLNGIKWRKFSTDIVSVDILEDPVLLSYSKCIAAGILAVWRRIITQKHIIHQTPQEINSLCCNKELWIFWYEEEPDLSGLISSNLTEIEQGSWESGLSYECRTLLFKAL
;
A
#
# COMPACT_ATOMS: atom_id res chain seq x y z
N MET A 1 -14.18 -47.18 -33.63
CA MET A 1 -14.44 -45.84 -34.21
C MET A 1 -15.82 -45.39 -33.78
N THR A 2 -15.91 -44.56 -32.74
CA THR A 2 -17.10 -43.75 -32.45
C THR A 2 -16.58 -42.47 -31.82
N THR A 3 -16.29 -41.48 -32.65
CA THR A 3 -16.00 -40.11 -32.24
C THR A 3 -17.31 -39.50 -31.79
N SER A 4 -17.50 -39.42 -30.47
CA SER A 4 -18.53 -38.59 -29.86
C SER A 4 -18.27 -37.15 -30.29
N PHE A 5 -19.04 -36.65 -31.26
CA PHE A 5 -19.07 -35.22 -31.56
C PHE A 5 -19.77 -34.54 -30.39
N ASP A 6 -18.98 -34.07 -29.43
CA ASP A 6 -19.43 -33.02 -28.52
C ASP A 6 -19.80 -31.83 -29.39
N LEU A 7 -21.10 -31.66 -29.61
CA LEU A 7 -21.70 -30.49 -30.20
C LEU A 7 -21.54 -29.34 -29.19
N LYS A 8 -20.31 -28.88 -28.97
CA LYS A 8 -20.04 -27.61 -28.30
C LYS A 8 -20.71 -26.55 -29.15
N ASN A 9 -21.82 -26.05 -28.66
CA ASN A 9 -22.75 -25.04 -29.13
C ASN A 9 -22.14 -23.67 -29.54
N GLY A 10 -20.86 -23.61 -29.94
CA GLY A 10 -20.18 -22.39 -30.39
C GLY A 10 -20.08 -21.27 -29.34
N ALA A 11 -20.65 -21.48 -28.17
CA ALA A 11 -20.75 -20.53 -27.06
C ALA A 11 -19.60 -20.71 -26.05
N SER A 12 -18.51 -21.38 -26.43
CA SER A 12 -17.38 -21.51 -25.52
C SER A 12 -16.61 -20.20 -25.43
N LEU A 13 -16.54 -19.67 -24.21
CA LEU A 13 -15.83 -18.43 -23.89
C LEU A 13 -14.30 -18.60 -23.92
N GLU A 14 -13.81 -19.83 -24.13
CA GLU A 14 -12.37 -20.15 -24.17
C GLU A 14 -11.62 -19.48 -25.33
N ASN A 15 -12.32 -19.08 -26.40
CA ASN A 15 -11.76 -18.34 -27.55
C ASN A 15 -12.14 -16.85 -27.56
N CYS A 16 -12.77 -16.34 -26.49
CA CYS A 16 -13.10 -14.93 -26.39
C CYS A 16 -11.85 -14.14 -25.99
N HIS A 17 -11.35 -13.33 -26.91
CA HIS A 17 -10.25 -12.41 -26.61
C HIS A 17 -10.78 -11.17 -25.88
N THR A 18 -10.07 -10.77 -24.83
CA THR A 18 -10.26 -9.48 -24.15
C THR A 18 -9.06 -8.58 -24.44
N ASN A 19 -9.24 -7.27 -24.27
CA ASN A 19 -8.15 -6.30 -24.26
C ASN A 19 -7.45 -6.21 -22.89
N PHE A 20 -7.79 -7.09 -21.95
CA PHE A 20 -7.17 -7.18 -20.64
C PHE A 20 -5.92 -8.07 -20.69
N PHE A 21 -4.76 -7.49 -20.35
CA PHE A 21 -3.49 -8.20 -20.24
C PHE A 21 -3.17 -8.43 -18.77
N ALA A 22 -3.01 -9.69 -18.35
CA ALA A 22 -2.52 -10.03 -17.02
C ALA A 22 -0.99 -9.80 -16.99
N LEU A 23 -0.56 -8.69 -16.38
CA LEU A 23 0.85 -8.28 -16.37
C LEU A 23 1.65 -8.87 -15.20
N ALA A 24 1.00 -9.10 -14.06
CA ALA A 24 1.64 -9.63 -12.87
C ALA A 24 0.61 -10.35 -11.99
N ASP A 25 1.07 -11.38 -11.28
CA ASP A 25 0.34 -11.97 -10.18
C ASP A 25 0.68 -11.22 -8.88
N LEU A 26 -0.34 -10.88 -8.09
CA LEU A 26 -0.19 -10.21 -6.79
C LEU A 26 -0.32 -11.19 -5.62
N ASN A 27 -0.49 -12.49 -5.91
CA ASN A 27 -0.44 -13.56 -4.92
C ASN A 27 0.96 -13.57 -4.28
N GLY A 28 1.06 -13.17 -3.01
CA GLY A 28 2.33 -13.04 -2.30
C GLY A 28 2.71 -11.61 -1.89
N ILE A 29 1.90 -10.61 -2.24
CA ILE A 29 2.05 -9.26 -1.70
C ILE A 29 1.84 -9.30 -0.17
N LYS A 30 2.79 -8.71 0.55
CA LYS A 30 2.76 -8.50 2.00
C LYS A 30 2.97 -7.02 2.29
N TRP A 31 2.50 -6.59 3.45
CA TRP A 31 2.63 -5.19 3.83
C TRP A 31 2.70 -4.98 5.34
N ARG A 32 3.29 -3.86 5.71
CA ARG A 32 3.32 -3.33 7.07
C ARG A 32 2.96 -1.86 7.07
N LYS A 33 2.25 -1.46 8.11
CA LYS A 33 1.80 -0.11 8.38
C LYS A 33 2.44 0.39 9.67
N PHE A 34 3.08 1.54 9.59
CA PHE A 34 3.71 2.22 10.71
C PHE A 34 3.06 3.58 10.95
N SER A 35 3.00 4.00 12.21
CA SER A 35 2.55 5.33 12.61
C SER A 35 3.43 5.87 13.73
N THR A 36 3.40 7.18 13.89
CA THR A 36 3.98 7.90 15.03
C THR A 36 2.87 8.66 15.74
N ASP A 37 2.91 8.70 17.08
CA ASP A 37 2.10 9.62 17.88
C ASP A 37 2.78 11.00 18.02
N ILE A 38 4.06 11.09 17.63
CA ILE A 38 4.83 12.33 17.61
C ILE A 38 4.42 13.14 16.39
N VAL A 39 3.85 14.31 16.64
CA VAL A 39 3.54 15.31 15.63
C VAL A 39 4.79 16.17 15.42
N SER A 40 5.51 15.94 14.32
CA SER A 40 6.65 16.79 13.95
C SER A 40 6.16 18.08 13.29
N VAL A 41 6.79 19.20 13.67
CA VAL A 41 6.57 20.51 13.04
C VAL A 41 7.55 20.72 11.88
N ASP A 42 8.73 20.07 11.94
CA ASP A 42 9.73 20.09 10.87
C ASP A 42 9.61 18.85 9.97
N ILE A 43 9.61 19.09 8.65
CA ILE A 43 9.56 18.07 7.60
C ILE A 43 10.80 17.18 7.64
N LEU A 44 11.96 17.77 7.90
CA LEU A 44 13.25 17.07 7.88
C LEU A 44 13.41 16.11 9.07
N GLU A 45 12.74 16.43 10.19
CA GLU A 45 12.76 15.63 11.41
C GLU A 45 11.55 14.69 11.54
N ASP A 46 10.60 14.75 10.60
CA ASP A 46 9.43 13.90 10.63
C ASP A 46 9.82 12.42 10.44
N PRO A 47 9.53 11.54 11.43
CA PRO A 47 10.02 10.17 11.40
C PRO A 47 9.38 9.35 10.28
N VAL A 48 8.16 9.67 9.84
CA VAL A 48 7.49 9.02 8.71
C VAL A 48 8.17 9.42 7.41
N LEU A 49 8.42 10.72 7.21
CA LEU A 49 9.04 11.21 5.98
C LEU A 49 10.50 10.79 5.84
N LEU A 50 11.25 10.80 6.94
CA LEU A 50 12.63 10.32 6.96
C LEU A 50 12.70 8.83 6.61
N SER A 51 11.83 8.02 7.22
CA SER A 51 11.78 6.57 6.96
C SER A 51 11.35 6.29 5.52
N TYR A 52 10.34 7.00 5.02
CA TYR A 52 9.92 6.93 3.62
C TYR A 52 11.07 7.25 2.66
N SER A 53 11.80 8.35 2.89
CA SER A 53 12.93 8.73 2.04
C SER A 53 14.02 7.66 2.02
N LYS A 54 14.31 7.03 3.16
CA LYS A 54 15.27 5.93 3.25
C LYS A 54 14.78 4.68 2.50
N CYS A 55 13.50 4.32 2.65
CA CYS A 55 12.89 3.20 1.93
C CYS A 55 13.00 3.38 0.41
N ILE A 56 12.60 4.55 -0.11
CA ILE A 56 12.70 4.85 -1.55
C ILE A 56 14.15 4.78 -2.03
N ALA A 57 15.11 5.33 -1.26
CA ALA A 57 16.53 5.28 -1.61
C ALA A 57 17.09 3.84 -1.62
N ALA A 58 16.52 2.95 -0.81
CA ALA A 58 16.86 1.53 -0.76
C ALA A 58 16.08 0.67 -1.78
N GLY A 59 15.22 1.27 -2.61
CA GLY A 59 14.40 0.55 -3.58
C GLY A 59 13.23 -0.24 -2.96
N ILE A 60 12.81 0.12 -1.74
CA ILE A 60 11.67 -0.48 -1.07
C ILE A 60 10.37 0.18 -1.54
N LEU A 61 9.37 -0.62 -1.91
CA LEU A 61 8.04 -0.13 -2.23
C LEU A 61 7.39 0.43 -0.96
N ALA A 62 7.28 1.76 -0.91
CA ALA A 62 6.74 2.46 0.24
C ALA A 62 5.83 3.60 -0.21
N VAL A 63 4.89 3.96 0.65
CA VAL A 63 4.04 5.14 0.47
C VAL A 63 3.68 5.67 1.84
N TRP A 64 3.56 6.99 1.96
CA TRP A 64 3.05 7.62 3.18
C TRP A 64 1.81 8.44 2.86
N ARG A 65 1.01 8.72 3.89
CA ARG A 65 -0.08 9.69 3.79
C ARG A 65 -0.33 10.40 5.10
N ARG A 66 -1.04 11.51 5.02
CA ARG A 66 -1.61 12.22 6.17
C ARG A 66 -2.91 11.56 6.60
N ILE A 67 -3.15 11.50 7.90
CA ILE A 67 -4.36 10.98 8.50
C ILE A 67 -5.15 12.14 9.08
N ILE A 68 -6.27 12.43 8.43
CA ILE A 68 -7.22 13.46 8.86
C ILE A 68 -8.29 12.76 9.70
N THR A 69 -8.16 12.84 11.02
CA THR A 69 -9.18 12.34 11.94
C THR A 69 -10.33 13.35 12.04
N GLN A 70 -11.57 12.87 12.20
CA GLN A 70 -12.76 13.73 12.31
C GLN A 70 -12.65 14.80 13.41
N LYS A 71 -11.91 14.52 14.50
CA LYS A 71 -11.61 15.49 15.56
C LYS A 71 -10.87 16.74 15.04
N HIS A 72 -10.03 16.60 14.02
CA HIS A 72 -9.29 17.72 13.42
C HIS A 72 -10.15 18.57 12.49
N ILE A 73 -11.20 18.00 11.87
CA ILE A 73 -12.02 18.70 10.86
C ILE A 73 -12.95 19.74 11.50
N ILE A 74 -13.38 19.52 12.75
CA ILE A 74 -14.42 20.36 13.39
C ILE A 74 -13.85 21.72 13.86
N HIS A 75 -12.54 21.85 14.05
CA HIS A 75 -11.91 23.04 14.62
C HIS A 75 -10.79 23.67 13.77
N GLN A 76 -10.54 23.18 12.55
CA GLN A 76 -9.43 23.68 11.73
C GLN A 76 -9.88 24.49 10.52
N THR A 77 -9.24 25.63 10.33
CA THR A 77 -9.31 26.45 9.11
C THR A 77 -8.66 25.71 7.94
N PRO A 78 -9.00 26.02 6.67
CA PRO A 78 -8.40 25.38 5.49
C PRO A 78 -6.86 25.45 5.43
N GLN A 79 -6.24 26.43 6.10
CA GLN A 79 -4.79 26.56 6.21
C GLN A 79 -4.18 25.52 7.16
N GLU A 80 -4.90 25.13 8.22
CA GLU A 80 -4.44 24.13 9.21
C GLU A 80 -4.57 22.69 8.69
N ILE A 81 -5.49 22.42 7.76
CA ILE A 81 -5.60 21.12 7.06
C ILE A 81 -4.33 20.81 6.26
N ASN A 82 -3.69 21.86 5.70
CA ASN A 82 -2.44 21.72 4.96
C ASN A 82 -1.21 21.68 5.88
N SER A 83 -1.39 21.85 7.19
CA SER A 83 -0.31 21.82 8.17
C SER A 83 0.42 20.47 8.19
N LEU A 84 1.71 20.55 8.45
CA LEU A 84 2.58 19.40 8.68
C LEU A 84 2.29 18.73 10.02
N CYS A 85 1.58 19.42 10.92
CA CYS A 85 1.21 18.96 12.25
C CYS A 85 0.02 17.97 12.28
N CYS A 86 -0.09 17.13 11.25
CA CYS A 86 -1.06 16.04 11.21
C CYS A 86 -0.37 14.70 11.40
N ASN A 87 -1.12 13.72 11.89
CA ASN A 87 -0.66 12.35 11.97
C ASN A 87 -0.35 11.85 10.56
N LYS A 88 0.72 11.07 10.46
CA LYS A 88 1.15 10.44 9.22
C LYS A 88 1.32 8.97 9.48
N GLU A 89 1.10 8.19 8.44
CA GLU A 89 1.39 6.76 8.45
C GLU A 89 2.22 6.39 7.23
N LEU A 90 3.07 5.40 7.42
CA LEU A 90 3.94 4.81 6.41
C LEU A 90 3.46 3.40 6.12
N TRP A 91 3.37 3.06 4.84
CA TRP A 91 3.08 1.72 4.37
C TRP A 91 4.26 1.22 3.58
N ILE A 92 4.60 -0.05 3.81
CA ILE A 92 5.67 -0.75 3.12
C ILE A 92 5.08 -2.01 2.52
N PHE A 93 5.41 -2.26 1.26
CA PHE A 93 4.95 -3.40 0.49
C PHE A 93 6.14 -4.21 0.00
N TRP A 94 5.95 -5.52 -0.10
CA TRP A 94 6.93 -6.41 -0.72
C TRP A 94 6.25 -7.65 -1.27
N TYR A 95 6.98 -8.40 -2.09
CA TYR A 95 6.53 -9.65 -2.67
C TYR A 95 7.40 -10.79 -2.13
N GLU A 96 6.75 -11.85 -1.62
CA GLU A 96 7.39 -13.06 -1.08
C GLU A 96 8.29 -12.84 0.16
N GLU A 97 9.54 -12.41 -0.03
CA GLU A 97 10.55 -12.28 1.03
C GLU A 97 10.53 -10.89 1.68
N GLU A 98 10.63 -10.86 3.02
CA GLU A 98 10.65 -9.60 3.77
C GLU A 98 11.99 -8.85 3.52
N PRO A 99 11.93 -7.56 3.13
CA PRO A 99 13.14 -6.77 2.96
C PRO A 99 13.77 -6.44 4.31
N ASP A 100 15.08 -6.19 4.32
CA ASP A 100 15.74 -5.67 5.52
C ASP A 100 15.32 -4.22 5.77
N LEU A 101 14.54 -4.02 6.83
CA LEU A 101 14.05 -2.72 7.26
C LEU A 101 14.98 -2.05 8.30
N SER A 102 16.09 -2.69 8.65
CA SER A 102 17.04 -2.23 9.66
C SER A 102 17.65 -0.88 9.26
N GLY A 103 17.50 0.12 10.13
CA GLY A 103 18.02 1.47 9.88
C GLY A 103 17.22 2.30 8.86
N LEU A 104 16.28 1.69 8.13
CA LEU A 104 15.33 2.38 7.26
C LEU A 104 14.19 2.99 8.09
N ILE A 105 13.66 2.22 9.04
CA ILE A 105 12.54 2.64 9.89
C ILE A 105 13.06 3.33 11.14
N SER A 106 12.58 4.54 11.39
CA SER A 106 12.87 5.29 12.61
C SER A 106 12.38 4.54 13.85
N SER A 107 13.16 4.57 14.93
CA SER A 107 12.77 3.99 16.23
C SER A 107 11.54 4.66 16.86
N ASN A 108 11.15 5.83 16.34
CA ASN A 108 9.97 6.56 16.78
C ASN A 108 8.69 6.10 16.06
N LEU A 109 8.78 5.15 15.14
CA LEU A 109 7.64 4.54 14.46
C LEU A 109 7.25 3.24 15.13
N THR A 110 5.95 3.06 15.30
CA THR A 110 5.35 1.84 15.82
C THR A 110 4.62 1.13 14.69
N GLU A 111 4.82 -0.18 14.57
CA GLU A 111 4.02 -1.01 13.67
C GLU A 111 2.59 -1.12 14.22
N ILE A 112 1.61 -0.68 13.43
CA ILE A 112 0.20 -0.65 13.82
C ILE A 112 -0.53 -1.86 13.25
N GLU A 113 -0.14 -2.28 12.05
CA GLU A 113 -0.86 -3.29 11.29
C GLU A 113 0.06 -3.95 10.28
N GLN A 114 -0.15 -5.23 10.03
CA GLN A 114 0.50 -5.97 8.95
C GLN A 114 -0.51 -6.92 8.31
N GLY A 115 -0.26 -7.27 7.06
CA GLY A 115 -1.12 -8.18 6.34
C GLY A 115 -0.50 -8.70 5.07
N SER A 116 -1.27 -9.52 4.39
CA SER A 116 -0.85 -10.15 3.14
C SER A 116 -2.03 -10.37 2.21
N TRP A 117 -1.73 -10.70 0.95
CA TRP A 117 -2.74 -11.02 -0.04
C TRP A 117 -3.71 -12.11 0.44
N GLU A 118 -3.21 -13.14 1.13
CA GLU A 118 -3.99 -14.27 1.62
C GLU A 118 -5.03 -13.87 2.68
N SER A 119 -4.74 -12.81 3.43
CA SER A 119 -5.69 -12.21 4.39
C SER A 119 -6.76 -11.32 3.73
N GLY A 120 -6.64 -11.10 2.42
CA GLY A 120 -7.47 -10.19 1.64
C GLY A 120 -6.93 -8.76 1.65
N LEU A 121 -6.80 -8.16 0.46
CA LEU A 121 -6.43 -6.74 0.34
C LEU A 121 -7.66 -5.84 0.36
N SER A 122 -7.78 -5.02 1.40
CA SER A 122 -8.80 -3.98 1.47
C SER A 122 -8.69 -3.01 0.29
N TYR A 123 -9.78 -2.31 -0.06
CA TYR A 123 -9.74 -1.28 -1.10
C TYR A 123 -8.68 -0.20 -0.81
N GLU A 124 -8.55 0.18 0.46
CA GLU A 124 -7.56 1.12 0.93
C GLU A 124 -6.13 0.61 0.70
N CYS A 125 -5.85 -0.63 1.12
CA CYS A 125 -4.56 -1.27 0.92
C CYS A 125 -4.19 -1.34 -0.58
N ARG A 126 -5.13 -1.74 -1.45
CA ARG A 126 -4.92 -1.77 -2.91
C ARG A 126 -4.62 -0.40 -3.49
N THR A 127 -5.29 0.63 -3.00
CA THR A 127 -5.06 2.02 -3.45
C THR A 127 -3.67 2.50 -3.04
N LEU A 128 -3.21 2.14 -1.85
CA LEU A 128 -1.89 2.51 -1.35
C LEU A 128 -0.78 1.74 -2.04
N LEU A 129 -0.96 0.43 -2.28
CA LEU A 129 -0.04 -0.37 -3.09
C LEU A 129 0.16 0.26 -4.46
N PHE A 130 -0.92 0.64 -5.15
CA PHE A 130 -0.82 1.28 -6.46
C PHE A 130 -0.09 2.63 -6.42
N LYS A 131 -0.18 3.37 -5.31
CA LYS A 131 0.56 4.63 -5.14
C LYS A 131 2.04 4.44 -4.81
N ALA A 132 2.43 3.25 -4.36
CA ALA A 132 3.82 2.89 -4.07
C ALA A 132 4.58 2.39 -5.31
N LEU A 133 3.87 2.03 -6.38
CA LEU A 133 4.40 1.64 -7.70
C LEU A 133 4.71 2.87 -8.56
#